data_AF-A0A956UC74-F1
#
_entry.id   AF-A0A956UC74-F1
#
_cell.length_a   1.000
_cell.length_b   1.000
_cell.length_c   1.000
_cell.angle_alpha   90.00
_cell.angle_beta   90.00
_cell.angle_gamma   90.00
#
_symmetry.space_group_name_H-M   'P 1'
#
loop_
_entity.id
_entity.type
_entity.pdbx_description
1 polymer ?
#
loop_
_entity_poly.entity_id
_entity_poly.type
_entity_poly.pdbx_seq_one_letter_code
_entity_poly.pdbx_strand_id
1 'polypeptide(L)'
;MRTPPPAKFLIKLLIAGLTVGIIPFGAANAQRAQSFDQVLERSYIKTDRDREDHTVLNMRKTLKAAENYASHNQGKYPFKLDEAFKSYFPLGNCDGKTYSTFTIPYNPFSKKPAWPIVRAGTGFSSSSCGDPGAVEYLADKDKNSYKIRARGKNGKWLKQKNGNILEFSASALQLSLANARTVQWAAERYREKLKRYPIGMTRSFKCFFPVEIHQKA
;
A
#
# COMPACT_ATOMS: atom_id res chain seq x y z
N MET A 1 76.11 -39.34 23.42
CA MET A 1 76.94 -38.71 24.48
C MET A 1 76.19 -37.50 25.03
N ARG A 2 76.06 -37.45 26.37
CA ARG A 2 75.86 -36.30 27.29
C ARG A 2 74.78 -35.23 26.98
N THR A 3 73.79 -35.16 27.88
CA THR A 3 72.83 -34.06 28.11
C THR A 3 73.53 -32.81 28.69
N PRO A 4 72.96 -31.58 28.59
CA PRO A 4 71.91 -31.14 29.52
C PRO A 4 70.81 -30.19 28.95
N PRO A 5 69.65 -30.05 29.63
CA PRO A 5 68.73 -28.89 29.55
C PRO A 5 69.09 -27.87 30.67
N PRO A 6 68.31 -26.83 31.03
CA PRO A 6 67.22 -26.08 30.37
C PRO A 6 67.48 -24.54 30.35
N ALA A 7 66.70 -23.78 29.58
CA ALA A 7 66.54 -22.35 29.83
C ALA A 7 65.06 -22.03 30.06
N LYS A 8 64.71 -21.87 31.34
CA LYS A 8 63.48 -21.24 31.80
C LYS A 8 63.47 -19.80 31.29
N PHE A 9 62.51 -19.44 30.44
CA PHE A 9 62.10 -18.05 30.31
C PHE A 9 60.59 -17.94 30.47
N LEU A 10 60.25 -17.52 31.68
CA LEU A 10 58.94 -17.15 32.18
C LEU A 10 58.73 -15.70 31.75
N ILE A 11 57.96 -15.45 30.68
CA ILE A 11 57.51 -14.09 30.35
C ILE A 11 56.00 -14.09 30.12
N LYS A 12 55.34 -13.72 31.22
CA LYS A 12 54.19 -12.80 31.31
C LYS A 12 53.14 -12.91 30.22
N LEU A 13 52.04 -13.56 30.63
CA LEU A 13 50.66 -13.11 30.41
C LEU A 13 50.58 -11.65 29.96
N LEU A 14 50.28 -11.44 28.69
CA LEU A 14 49.66 -10.21 28.20
C LEU A 14 48.32 -10.65 27.62
N ILE A 15 47.30 -10.50 28.46
CA ILE A 15 45.90 -10.51 28.07
C ILE A 15 45.73 -9.28 27.18
N ALA A 16 45.97 -9.45 25.88
CA ALA A 16 45.51 -8.50 24.89
C ALA A 16 43.98 -8.61 24.91
N GLY A 17 43.35 -7.64 25.57
CA GLY A 17 41.92 -7.49 25.62
C GLY A 17 41.37 -7.51 24.21
N LEU A 18 40.76 -8.64 23.85
CA LEU A 18 39.83 -8.72 22.75
C LEU A 18 38.60 -7.93 23.20
N THR A 19 38.66 -6.60 23.14
CA THR A 19 37.46 -5.80 23.01
C THR A 19 36.85 -6.22 21.68
N VAL A 20 35.96 -7.21 21.76
CA VAL A 20 34.90 -7.41 20.79
C VAL A 20 34.20 -6.07 20.73
N GLY A 21 34.61 -5.25 19.76
CA GLY A 21 33.80 -4.14 19.31
C GLY A 21 32.48 -4.78 18.91
N ILE A 22 31.49 -4.68 19.79
CA ILE A 22 30.10 -4.77 19.41
C ILE A 22 29.95 -3.61 18.45
N ILE A 23 30.21 -3.87 17.16
CA ILE A 23 29.70 -3.01 16.11
C ILE A 23 28.20 -3.08 16.34
N PRO A 24 27.54 -1.97 16.73
CA PRO A 24 26.09 -2.00 16.75
C PRO A 24 25.70 -2.37 15.32
N PHE A 25 25.06 -3.53 15.16
CA PHE A 25 24.29 -3.89 13.98
C PHE A 25 23.09 -2.92 13.90
N GLY A 26 23.39 -1.63 13.80
CA GLY A 26 22.47 -0.53 13.67
C GLY A 26 22.66 0.04 12.27
N ALA A 27 21.61 -0.08 11.46
CA ALA A 27 21.35 0.78 10.32
C ALA A 27 22.11 0.56 8.99
N ALA A 28 22.61 -0.65 8.66
CA ALA A 28 23.19 -0.90 7.32
C ALA A 28 22.44 -1.91 6.42
N ASN A 29 21.42 -2.64 6.92
CA ASN A 29 20.77 -3.73 6.16
C ASN A 29 19.28 -3.53 5.86
N ALA A 30 18.76 -2.30 5.89
CA ALA A 30 17.37 -2.02 5.49
C ALA A 30 17.12 -2.11 3.97
N GLN A 31 18.14 -2.39 3.16
CA GLN A 31 18.03 -2.40 1.69
C GLN A 31 17.82 -3.79 1.05
N ARG A 32 17.83 -4.90 1.81
CA ARG A 32 17.95 -6.25 1.20
C ARG A 32 16.83 -7.26 1.46
N ALA A 33 15.67 -6.80 1.89
CA ALA A 33 14.45 -7.60 1.78
C ALA A 33 13.47 -6.83 0.88
N GLN A 34 13.61 -7.01 -0.44
CA GLN A 34 12.49 -6.74 -1.35
C GLN A 34 11.60 -7.97 -1.30
N SER A 35 10.29 -7.80 -1.13
CA SER A 35 9.38 -8.94 -1.18
C SER A 35 9.49 -9.57 -2.56
N PHE A 36 9.31 -10.88 -2.63
CA PHE A 36 9.29 -11.62 -3.89
C PHE A 36 8.32 -10.97 -4.90
N ASP A 37 7.18 -10.46 -4.42
CA ASP A 37 6.22 -9.71 -5.22
C ASP A 37 6.81 -8.43 -5.85
N GLN A 38 7.61 -7.65 -5.12
CA GLN A 38 8.27 -6.46 -5.68
C GLN A 38 9.33 -6.83 -6.73
N VAL A 39 10.00 -7.98 -6.56
CA VAL A 39 10.98 -8.48 -7.53
C VAL A 39 10.27 -8.95 -8.81
N LEU A 40 9.18 -9.69 -8.68
CA LEU A 40 8.33 -10.10 -9.80
C LEU A 40 7.77 -8.88 -10.54
N GLU A 41 7.19 -7.91 -9.82
CA GLU A 41 6.62 -6.69 -10.42
C GLU A 41 7.64 -5.94 -11.29
N ARG A 42 8.93 -5.97 -10.96
CA ARG A 42 9.99 -5.33 -11.76
C ARG A 42 10.33 -6.07 -13.05
N SER A 43 10.24 -7.41 -13.07
CA SER A 43 10.64 -8.21 -14.23
C SER A 43 9.73 -8.03 -15.46
N TYR A 44 8.51 -7.52 -15.26
CA TYR A 44 7.53 -7.32 -16.34
C TYR A 44 7.51 -5.89 -16.92
N ILE A 45 8.21 -4.93 -16.32
CA ILE A 45 8.17 -3.52 -16.73
C ILE A 45 9.28 -3.25 -17.76
N LYS A 46 8.95 -3.25 -19.05
CA LYS A 46 9.92 -3.06 -20.13
C LYS A 46 9.76 -1.72 -20.83
N THR A 47 8.53 -1.29 -21.04
CA THR A 47 8.18 -0.10 -21.80
C THR A 47 7.69 1.03 -20.90
N ASP A 48 7.63 2.26 -21.43
CA ASP A 48 7.01 3.37 -20.71
C ASP A 48 5.52 3.14 -20.47
N ARG A 49 4.85 2.44 -21.38
CA ARG A 49 3.45 2.04 -21.22
C ARG A 49 3.29 1.12 -20.02
N ASP A 50 4.15 0.11 -19.86
CA ASP A 50 4.12 -0.79 -18.71
C ASP A 50 4.33 -0.02 -17.40
N ARG A 51 5.19 1.01 -17.41
CA ARG A 51 5.41 1.89 -16.24
C ARG A 51 4.17 2.72 -15.91
N GLU A 52 3.49 3.25 -16.92
CA GLU A 52 2.24 3.99 -16.73
C GLU A 52 1.12 3.07 -16.23
N ASP A 53 0.97 1.88 -16.80
CA ASP A 53 0.01 0.87 -16.36
C ASP A 53 0.30 0.44 -14.90
N HIS A 54 1.57 0.25 -14.54
CA HIS A 54 1.96 -0.03 -13.15
C HIS A 54 1.68 1.16 -12.21
N THR A 55 1.82 2.39 -12.70
CA THR A 55 1.43 3.59 -11.94
C THR A 55 -0.08 3.63 -11.70
N VAL A 56 -0.90 3.20 -12.67
CA VAL A 56 -2.35 3.04 -12.50
C VAL A 56 -2.67 1.93 -11.49
N LEU A 57 -1.90 0.83 -11.47
CA LEU A 57 -2.02 -0.18 -10.41
C LEU A 57 -1.75 0.42 -9.02
N ASN A 58 -0.74 1.27 -8.88
CA ASN A 58 -0.47 1.97 -7.60
C ASN A 58 -1.61 2.92 -7.21
N MET A 59 -2.28 3.58 -8.16
CA MET A 59 -3.50 4.34 -7.89
C MET A 59 -4.61 3.44 -7.33
N ARG A 60 -4.79 2.24 -7.90
CA ARG A 60 -5.78 1.25 -7.42
C ARG A 60 -5.44 0.70 -6.04
N LYS A 61 -4.16 0.42 -5.76
CA LYS A 61 -3.69 0.02 -4.42
C LYS A 61 -4.02 1.10 -3.38
N THR A 62 -3.79 2.38 -3.74
CA THR A 62 -4.12 3.53 -2.89
C THR A 62 -5.63 3.66 -2.65
N LEU A 63 -6.44 3.47 -3.70
CA LEU A 63 -7.91 3.45 -3.61
C LEU A 63 -8.39 2.38 -2.61
N LYS A 64 -7.93 1.13 -2.79
CA LYS A 64 -8.35 0.02 -1.92
C LYS A 64 -7.91 0.24 -0.47
N ALA A 65 -6.71 0.78 -0.25
CA ALA A 65 -6.24 1.12 1.08
C ALA A 65 -7.12 2.20 1.75
N ALA A 66 -7.53 3.23 1.00
CA ALA A 66 -8.39 4.28 1.52
C ALA A 66 -9.80 3.78 1.86
N GLU A 67 -10.36 2.88 1.04
CA GLU A 67 -11.65 2.23 1.29
C GLU A 67 -11.60 1.32 2.52
N ASN A 68 -10.54 0.50 2.65
CA ASN A 68 -10.34 -0.34 3.84
C ASN A 68 -10.12 0.50 5.11
N TYR A 69 -9.39 1.61 5.00
CA TYR A 69 -9.27 2.55 6.12
C TYR A 69 -10.65 3.07 6.54
N ALA A 70 -11.47 3.52 5.58
CA ALA A 70 -12.78 4.08 5.87
C ALA A 70 -13.74 3.05 6.48
N SER A 71 -13.69 1.78 6.07
CA SER A 71 -14.53 0.72 6.65
C SER A 71 -14.23 0.50 8.14
N HIS A 72 -12.99 0.71 8.57
CA HIS A 72 -12.59 0.62 9.98
C HIS A 72 -12.70 1.94 10.75
N ASN A 73 -12.96 3.06 10.05
CA ASN A 73 -12.98 4.42 10.63
C ASN A 73 -14.33 5.14 10.38
N GLN A 74 -15.44 4.43 10.55
CA GLN A 74 -16.80 5.01 10.49
C GLN A 74 -17.09 5.74 9.16
N GLY A 75 -16.55 5.23 8.05
CA GLY A 75 -16.71 5.82 6.73
C GLY A 75 -15.86 7.07 6.48
N LYS A 76 -14.94 7.43 7.38
CA LYS A 76 -14.04 8.57 7.23
C LYS A 76 -12.75 8.17 6.52
N TYR A 77 -12.41 8.91 5.47
CA TYR A 77 -11.20 8.72 4.69
C TYR A 77 -9.95 9.31 5.36
N PRO A 78 -8.75 8.77 5.08
CA PRO A 78 -7.50 9.25 5.65
C PRO A 78 -7.18 10.67 5.16
N PHE A 79 -6.70 11.53 6.05
CA PHE A 79 -6.34 12.92 5.74
C PHE A 79 -4.84 13.15 5.60
N LYS A 80 -4.03 12.21 6.10
CA LYS A 80 -2.56 12.25 6.11
C LYS A 80 -2.02 10.83 5.89
N LEU A 81 -0.76 10.75 5.47
CA LEU A 81 -0.04 9.48 5.33
C LEU A 81 0.66 9.10 6.65
N ASP A 82 -0.10 8.62 7.62
CA ASP A 82 0.42 8.08 8.89
C ASP A 82 0.54 6.56 8.88
N GLU A 83 1.06 5.98 9.96
CA GLU A 83 1.20 4.52 10.10
C GLU A 83 -0.16 3.81 10.03
N ALA A 84 -1.20 4.45 10.57
CA ALA A 84 -2.56 3.95 10.50
C ALA A 84 -3.01 3.77 9.05
N PHE A 85 -2.87 4.78 8.20
CA PHE A 85 -3.21 4.65 6.79
C PHE A 85 -2.29 3.65 6.06
N LYS A 86 -0.99 3.66 6.32
CA LYS A 86 -0.02 2.72 5.71
C LYS A 86 -0.33 1.27 6.01
N SER A 87 -0.93 0.96 7.16
CA SER A 87 -1.31 -0.41 7.55
C SER A 87 -2.35 -1.06 6.62
N TYR A 88 -3.11 -0.25 5.86
CA TYR A 88 -4.15 -0.71 4.94
C TYR A 88 -3.69 -0.94 3.50
N PHE A 89 -2.43 -0.64 3.19
CA PHE A 89 -1.85 -0.96 1.89
C PHE A 89 -1.66 -2.48 1.75
N PRO A 90 -1.57 -3.01 0.51
CA PRO A 90 -1.35 -4.43 0.27
C PRO A 90 -0.17 -4.98 1.07
N LEU A 91 -0.31 -6.19 1.62
CA LEU A 91 0.63 -6.84 2.54
C LEU A 91 0.76 -6.16 3.93
N GLY A 92 -0.10 -5.18 4.23
CA GLY A 92 -0.20 -4.57 5.55
C GLY A 92 -1.07 -5.40 6.50
N ASN A 93 -0.98 -5.08 7.79
CA ASN A 93 -1.70 -5.79 8.84
C ASN A 93 -3.18 -5.38 8.95
N CYS A 94 -3.60 -4.33 8.25
CA CYS A 94 -4.98 -3.79 8.27
C CYS A 94 -5.50 -3.49 9.69
N ASP A 95 -4.60 -3.17 10.62
CA ASP A 95 -4.88 -3.00 12.05
C ASP A 95 -4.95 -1.52 12.48
N GLY A 96 -4.67 -0.59 11.56
CA GLY A 96 -4.61 0.85 11.85
C GLY A 96 -3.42 1.25 12.72
N LYS A 97 -2.41 0.40 12.88
CA LYS A 97 -1.28 0.65 13.79
C LYS A 97 0.07 0.34 13.15
N THR A 98 0.22 -0.83 12.55
CA THR A 98 1.51 -1.33 12.10
C THR A 98 1.52 -1.55 10.59
N TYR A 99 2.58 -1.10 9.92
CA TYR A 99 2.79 -1.36 8.50
C TYR A 99 4.12 -2.09 8.29
N SER A 100 4.18 -2.90 7.24
CA SER A 100 5.41 -3.57 6.82
C SER A 100 6.11 -2.75 5.73
N THR A 101 7.44 -2.77 5.66
CA THR A 101 8.17 -2.10 4.56
C THR A 101 7.83 -2.68 3.19
N PHE A 102 7.28 -3.91 3.14
CA PHE A 102 6.80 -4.53 1.90
C PHE A 102 5.51 -3.90 1.36
N THR A 103 4.80 -3.10 2.16
CA THR A 103 3.55 -2.45 1.74
C THR A 103 3.79 -1.19 0.91
N ILE A 104 5.02 -0.69 0.89
CA ILE A 104 5.36 0.54 0.16
C ILE A 104 5.24 0.26 -1.35
N PRO A 105 4.37 0.99 -2.08
CA PRO A 105 4.26 0.83 -3.53
C PRO A 105 5.57 1.15 -4.24
N TYR A 106 5.86 0.42 -5.33
CA TYR A 106 7.03 0.66 -6.14
C TYR A 106 6.76 1.72 -7.22
N ASN A 107 7.55 2.79 -7.28
CA ASN A 107 7.47 3.75 -8.39
C ASN A 107 8.29 3.21 -9.59
N PRO A 108 7.65 2.95 -10.73
CA PRO A 108 8.29 2.30 -11.87
C PRO A 108 9.22 3.22 -12.67
N PHE A 109 9.14 4.54 -12.48
CA PHE A 109 10.00 5.51 -13.14
C PHE A 109 11.24 5.83 -12.30
N SER A 110 11.07 6.11 -11.01
CA SER A 110 12.20 6.38 -10.11
C SER A 110 12.93 5.12 -9.66
N LYS A 111 12.32 3.95 -9.89
CA LYS A 111 12.80 2.62 -9.46
C LYS A 111 13.01 2.50 -7.94
N LYS A 112 12.23 3.25 -7.17
CA LYS A 112 12.29 3.28 -5.71
C LYS A 112 10.90 3.07 -5.11
N PRO A 113 10.80 2.48 -3.91
CA PRO A 113 9.56 2.50 -3.14
C PRO A 113 9.13 3.95 -2.88
N ALA A 114 7.88 4.27 -3.13
CA ALA A 114 7.32 5.60 -2.93
C ALA A 114 5.87 5.50 -2.45
N TRP A 115 5.59 6.15 -1.33
CA TRP A 115 4.23 6.35 -0.86
C TRP A 115 3.47 7.37 -1.71
N PRO A 116 2.13 7.32 -1.75
CA PRO A 116 1.37 8.39 -2.34
C PRO A 116 1.53 9.67 -1.53
N ILE A 117 1.52 10.79 -2.25
CA ILE A 117 1.54 12.13 -1.66
C ILE A 117 0.10 12.41 -1.19
N VAL A 118 -0.12 12.36 0.12
CA VAL A 118 -1.42 12.65 0.73
C VAL A 118 -1.54 14.13 1.05
N ARG A 119 -2.65 14.73 0.63
CA ARG A 119 -3.01 16.12 0.90
C ARG A 119 -4.44 16.22 1.35
N ALA A 120 -4.73 17.33 2.01
CA ALA A 120 -6.08 17.73 2.34
C ALA A 120 -6.46 19.04 1.66
N GLY A 121 -7.69 19.10 1.16
CA GLY A 121 -8.22 20.31 0.56
C GLY A 121 -9.35 20.03 -0.43
N THR A 122 -9.89 21.10 -1.00
CA THR A 122 -11.01 21.07 -1.95
C THR A 122 -10.57 20.86 -3.40
N GLY A 123 -9.26 20.94 -3.65
CA GLY A 123 -8.73 20.85 -4.99
C GLY A 123 -7.26 20.49 -4.99
N PHE A 124 -6.84 19.94 -6.11
CA PHE A 124 -5.45 19.69 -6.37
C PHE A 124 -4.73 21.00 -6.71
N SER A 125 -3.59 21.26 -6.06
CA SER A 125 -2.75 22.39 -6.43
C SER A 125 -2.24 22.24 -7.86
N SER A 126 -2.13 23.37 -8.57
CA SER A 126 -1.45 23.49 -9.87
C SER A 126 0.07 23.32 -9.74
N SER A 127 0.63 23.56 -8.55
CA SER A 127 2.05 23.35 -8.26
C SER A 127 2.40 21.86 -8.43
N SER A 128 3.26 21.56 -9.38
CA SER A 128 3.63 20.21 -9.79
C SER A 128 4.43 19.48 -8.71
N CYS A 129 3.78 18.87 -7.74
CA CYS A 129 4.48 18.06 -6.75
C CYS A 129 4.59 16.60 -7.20
N GLY A 130 5.77 16.02 -6.99
CA GLY A 130 6.07 14.61 -7.24
C GLY A 130 6.75 14.35 -8.59
N ASP A 131 7.64 13.35 -8.56
CA ASP A 131 8.35 12.82 -9.72
C ASP A 131 7.40 12.07 -10.69
N PRO A 132 7.83 11.75 -11.92
CA PRO A 132 7.15 10.76 -12.75
C PRO A 132 6.78 9.50 -11.96
N GLY A 133 5.56 8.98 -12.16
CA GLY A 133 5.02 7.85 -11.40
C GLY A 133 4.47 8.18 -10.01
N ALA A 134 4.58 9.42 -9.54
CA ALA A 134 4.01 9.81 -8.26
C ALA A 134 2.48 9.71 -8.29
N VAL A 135 1.93 9.09 -7.25
CA VAL A 135 0.48 9.04 -6.99
C VAL A 135 0.15 10.14 -5.98
N GLU A 136 -0.84 10.96 -6.30
CA GLU A 136 -1.38 11.96 -5.37
C GLU A 136 -2.75 11.52 -4.88
N TYR A 137 -2.95 11.62 -3.57
CA TYR A 137 -4.22 11.38 -2.89
C TYR A 137 -4.65 12.68 -2.24
N LEU A 138 -5.85 13.14 -2.56
CA LEU A 138 -6.45 14.35 -1.99
C LEU A 138 -7.71 13.97 -1.24
N ALA A 139 -7.69 14.06 0.08
CA ALA A 139 -8.89 13.99 0.88
C ALA A 139 -9.54 15.36 1.04
N ASP A 140 -10.87 15.37 1.02
CA ASP A 140 -11.63 16.54 1.41
C ASP A 140 -11.50 16.81 2.92
N LYS A 141 -11.68 18.06 3.34
CA LYS A 141 -11.50 18.49 4.74
C LYS A 141 -12.42 17.72 5.70
N ASP A 142 -13.62 17.39 5.23
CA ASP A 142 -14.64 16.68 6.02
C ASP A 142 -14.41 15.15 6.06
N LYS A 143 -13.37 14.67 5.37
CA LYS A 143 -12.98 13.26 5.24
C LYS A 143 -14.08 12.37 4.65
N ASN A 144 -15.03 12.98 3.95
CA ASN A 144 -16.17 12.28 3.33
C ASN A 144 -15.93 11.96 1.87
N SER A 145 -14.89 12.50 1.24
CA SER A 145 -14.55 12.19 -0.14
C SER A 145 -13.06 12.28 -0.37
N TYR A 146 -12.60 11.68 -1.46
CA TYR A 146 -11.23 11.82 -1.91
C TYR A 146 -11.13 11.71 -3.43
N LYS A 147 -9.96 12.13 -3.93
CA LYS A 147 -9.53 11.99 -5.31
C LYS A 147 -8.12 11.44 -5.38
N ILE A 148 -7.84 10.62 -6.39
CA ILE A 148 -6.53 10.04 -6.66
C ILE A 148 -6.18 10.29 -8.11
N ARG A 149 -4.98 10.79 -8.36
CA ARG A 149 -4.41 10.95 -9.70
C ARG A 149 -2.96 10.53 -9.69
N ALA A 150 -2.35 10.34 -10.86
CA ALA A 150 -0.92 10.06 -10.93
C ALA A 150 -0.25 10.68 -12.14
N ARG A 151 1.07 10.82 -12.06
CA ARG A 151 1.92 11.37 -13.11
C ARG A 151 2.47 10.28 -14.02
N GLY A 152 2.44 10.53 -15.33
CA GLY A 152 3.09 9.69 -16.34
C GLY A 152 4.57 10.00 -16.48
N LYS A 153 5.19 9.46 -17.54
CA LYS A 153 6.64 9.55 -17.81
C LYS A 153 7.18 10.98 -17.81
N ASN A 154 6.44 11.90 -18.42
CA ASN A 154 6.83 13.29 -18.61
C ASN A 154 6.50 14.19 -17.41
N GLY A 155 6.11 13.60 -16.26
CA GLY A 155 5.67 14.33 -15.08
C GLY A 155 4.31 15.01 -15.24
N LYS A 156 3.64 14.90 -16.39
CA LYS A 156 2.26 15.37 -16.57
C LYS A 156 1.27 14.34 -16.04
N TRP A 157 0.04 14.77 -15.78
CA TRP A 157 -1.03 13.88 -15.36
C TRP A 157 -1.32 12.81 -16.41
N LEU A 158 -1.50 11.57 -15.95
CA LEU A 158 -2.03 10.51 -16.79
C LEU A 158 -3.40 10.93 -17.32
N LYS A 159 -3.70 10.53 -18.56
CA LYS A 159 -4.94 10.86 -19.24
C LYS A 159 -5.75 9.62 -19.55
N GLN A 160 -7.07 9.77 -19.50
CA GLN A 160 -8.01 8.81 -20.06
C GLN A 160 -7.99 8.88 -21.60
N LYS A 161 -8.60 7.89 -22.26
CA LYS A 161 -8.73 7.86 -23.74
C LYS A 161 -9.45 9.09 -24.31
N ASN A 162 -10.34 9.71 -23.54
CA ASN A 162 -11.07 10.93 -23.91
C ASN A 162 -10.25 12.23 -23.73
N GLY A 163 -8.98 12.14 -23.31
CA GLY A 163 -8.09 13.28 -23.11
C GLY A 163 -8.18 13.97 -21.74
N ASN A 164 -9.17 13.61 -20.91
CA ASN A 164 -9.31 14.11 -19.54
C ASN A 164 -8.24 13.50 -18.62
N ILE A 165 -7.96 14.16 -17.50
CA ILE A 165 -7.07 13.61 -16.46
C ILE A 165 -7.67 12.32 -15.92
N LEU A 166 -6.85 11.28 -15.82
CA LEU A 166 -7.21 10.05 -15.14
C LEU A 166 -7.26 10.30 -13.62
N GLU A 167 -8.47 10.33 -13.09
CA GLU A 167 -8.75 10.49 -11.68
C GLU A 167 -9.65 9.35 -11.19
N PHE A 168 -9.34 8.79 -10.03
CA PHE A 168 -10.27 7.98 -9.25
C PHE A 168 -10.85 8.84 -8.13
N SER A 169 -12.14 8.78 -7.92
CA SER A 169 -12.80 9.51 -6.85
C SER A 169 -13.81 8.62 -6.15
N ALA A 170 -13.99 8.89 -4.86
CA ALA A 170 -15.09 8.32 -4.09
C ALA A 170 -15.61 9.36 -3.13
N SER A 171 -16.92 9.31 -2.88
CA SER A 171 -17.55 9.98 -1.75
C SER A 171 -18.24 8.96 -0.86
N ALA A 172 -18.37 9.26 0.44
CA ALA A 172 -19.08 8.44 1.41
C ALA A 172 -20.53 8.23 0.98
N LEU A 173 -21.12 9.22 0.30
CA LEU A 173 -22.44 9.11 -0.32
C LEU A 173 -22.44 8.12 -1.49
N GLN A 174 -21.43 8.15 -2.37
CA GLN A 174 -21.30 7.17 -3.44
C GLN A 174 -21.08 5.75 -2.92
N LEU A 175 -20.29 5.59 -1.85
CA LEU A 175 -20.06 4.31 -1.21
C LEU A 175 -21.33 3.78 -0.53
N SER A 176 -22.07 4.64 0.19
CA SER A 176 -23.34 4.25 0.80
C SER A 176 -24.39 3.90 -0.26
N LEU A 177 -24.46 4.64 -1.37
CA LEU A 177 -25.32 4.33 -2.52
C LEU A 177 -24.92 3.02 -3.20
N ALA A 178 -23.64 2.76 -3.40
CA ALA A 178 -23.15 1.50 -3.98
C ALA A 178 -23.51 0.31 -3.07
N ASN A 179 -23.25 0.43 -1.77
CA ASN A 179 -23.61 -0.60 -0.79
C ASN A 179 -25.13 -0.81 -0.73
N ALA A 180 -25.92 0.26 -0.75
CA ALA A 180 -27.38 0.18 -0.78
C ALA A 180 -27.88 -0.55 -2.03
N ARG A 181 -27.29 -0.28 -3.20
CA ARG A 181 -27.61 -0.99 -4.45
C ARG A 181 -27.25 -2.47 -4.37
N THR A 182 -26.09 -2.82 -3.82
CA THR A 182 -25.69 -4.22 -3.63
C THR A 182 -26.63 -4.95 -2.65
N VAL A 183 -26.99 -4.30 -1.55
CA VAL A 183 -27.97 -4.84 -0.58
C VAL A 183 -29.33 -5.00 -1.22
N GLN A 184 -29.81 -4.01 -1.97
CA GLN A 184 -31.08 -4.06 -2.69
C GLN A 184 -31.09 -5.20 -3.71
N TRP A 185 -30.05 -5.32 -4.54
CA TRP A 185 -29.90 -6.39 -5.51
C TRP A 185 -29.90 -7.78 -4.84
N ALA A 186 -29.16 -7.93 -3.74
CA ALA A 186 -29.16 -9.18 -2.97
C ALA A 186 -30.56 -9.47 -2.42
N ALA A 187 -31.27 -8.45 -1.93
CA ALA A 187 -32.63 -8.58 -1.38
C ALA A 187 -33.65 -8.97 -2.45
N GLU A 188 -33.54 -8.43 -3.66
CA GLU A 188 -34.35 -8.80 -4.82
C GLU A 188 -34.13 -10.26 -5.21
N ARG A 189 -32.87 -10.71 -5.33
CA ARG A 189 -32.57 -12.13 -5.60
C ARG A 189 -33.06 -13.07 -4.48
N TYR A 190 -32.92 -12.64 -3.23
CA TYR A 190 -33.46 -13.38 -2.08
C TYR A 190 -34.98 -13.52 -2.20
N ARG A 191 -35.69 -12.44 -2.55
CA ARG A 191 -37.14 -12.43 -2.79
C ARG A 191 -37.54 -13.32 -3.95
N GLU A 192 -36.83 -13.28 -5.07
CA GLU A 192 -37.13 -14.12 -6.24
C GLU A 192 -37.10 -15.61 -5.90
N LYS A 193 -36.08 -16.02 -5.13
CA LYS A 193 -35.84 -17.42 -4.76
C LYS A 193 -36.71 -17.92 -3.61
N LEU A 194 -36.95 -17.10 -2.59
CA LEU A 194 -37.64 -17.50 -1.36
C LEU A 194 -39.06 -16.92 -1.24
N LYS A 195 -39.51 -16.16 -2.24
CA LYS A 195 -40.83 -15.50 -2.32
C LYS A 195 -41.16 -14.59 -1.12
N ARG A 196 -40.13 -14.12 -0.40
CA ARG A 196 -40.24 -13.18 0.73
C ARG A 196 -39.00 -12.30 0.82
N TYR A 197 -39.14 -11.11 1.39
CA TYR A 197 -37.99 -10.25 1.67
C TYR A 197 -37.18 -10.74 2.88
N PRO A 198 -35.86 -10.43 2.96
CA PRO A 198 -35.05 -10.77 4.12
C PRO A 198 -35.46 -9.91 5.33
N ILE A 199 -35.57 -10.54 6.49
CA ILE A 199 -35.78 -9.86 7.78
C ILE A 199 -34.40 -9.76 8.45
N GLY A 200 -33.56 -8.84 7.96
CA GLY A 200 -32.21 -8.63 8.46
C GLY A 200 -31.11 -9.51 7.85
N MET A 201 -29.90 -9.39 8.41
CA MET A 201 -28.65 -9.94 7.85
C MET A 201 -28.42 -11.42 8.23
N THR A 202 -29.36 -12.28 7.87
CA THR A 202 -29.32 -13.73 8.17
C THR A 202 -28.26 -14.48 7.37
N ARG A 203 -27.86 -15.68 7.83
CA ARG A 203 -26.89 -16.54 7.12
C ARG A 203 -27.36 -16.89 5.70
N SER A 204 -28.66 -17.12 5.52
CA SER A 204 -29.25 -17.37 4.20
C SER A 204 -29.21 -16.15 3.29
N PHE A 205 -29.44 -14.94 3.84
CA PHE A 205 -29.37 -13.71 3.05
C PHE A 205 -27.95 -13.39 2.57
N LYS A 206 -26.94 -13.65 3.41
CA LYS A 206 -25.53 -13.46 3.05
C LYS A 206 -25.10 -14.23 1.78
N CYS A 207 -25.73 -15.36 1.48
CA CYS A 207 -25.45 -16.16 0.27
C CYS A 207 -25.88 -15.50 -1.04
N PHE A 208 -26.65 -14.41 -0.99
CA PHE A 208 -27.11 -13.68 -2.17
C PHE A 208 -26.28 -12.45 -2.49
N PHE A 209 -25.34 -12.08 -1.60
CA PHE A 209 -24.35 -11.07 -1.93
C PHE A 209 -23.39 -11.63 -2.97
N PRO A 210 -22.89 -10.80 -3.90
CA PRO A 210 -21.80 -11.23 -4.74
C PRO A 210 -20.64 -11.58 -3.80
N VAL A 211 -20.25 -12.85 -3.78
CA VAL A 211 -18.93 -13.22 -3.26
C VAL A 211 -17.98 -12.34 -4.04
N GLU A 212 -17.10 -11.57 -3.40
CA GLU A 212 -16.05 -10.83 -4.12
C GLU A 212 -15.35 -11.88 -5.00
N ILE A 213 -15.74 -11.93 -6.27
CA ILE A 213 -15.07 -12.75 -7.26
C ILE A 213 -13.74 -12.04 -7.33
N HIS A 214 -12.71 -12.61 -6.70
CA HIS A 214 -11.35 -12.33 -7.09
C HIS A 214 -11.33 -12.51 -8.59
N GLN A 215 -11.51 -11.42 -9.34
CA GLN A 215 -11.39 -11.40 -10.77
C GLN A 215 -9.94 -11.82 -11.00
N LYS A 216 -9.76 -13.09 -11.37
CA LYS A 216 -8.57 -13.55 -12.06
C LYS A 216 -8.40 -12.59 -13.25
N ALA A 217 -7.44 -11.69 -13.11
CA ALA A 217 -6.76 -11.11 -14.25
C ALA A 217 -5.89 -12.21 -14.88
#